data_AF-A0A354FWS0-F1
#
_entry.id   AF-A0A354FWS0-F1
#
_cell.length_a   1.000
_cell.length_b   1.000
_cell.length_c   1.000
_cell.angle_alpha   90.00
_cell.angle_beta   90.00
_cell.angle_gamma   90.00
#
_symmetry.space_group_name_H-M   'P 1'
#
loop_
_entity.id
_entity.type
_entity.pdbx_description
1 polymer ?
#
loop_
_entity_poly.entity_id
_entity_poly.type
_entity_poly.pdbx_seq_one_letter_code
_entity_poly.pdbx_strand_id
1 'polypeptide(L)'
;MSAASSHILYPILLFASIIGGAFADKAFIHPGLLHSQADLDRMKVAVAQKRSPIFEGFKVLSASPRSQASYRRLGPFPEIGRAPTIRMGEAKSDAEAAYQNALMWTITGEQAHADKAIEIIDAWVGSLKKVTGIDGVLAAGLQGFKFVNAAELLRHTGSGWPEEDAKRCEKWLMDAWHPTIKHYAHFANGNWETAALQTKMAIAIFCNDRQLFETTVRYAIAGAGNGSIPHTIVSPSGQCQESSRAQHYAQLGLGLLACAAEVAWNQGVDLYGWRDNRILAGFEYCAKYGLGEDVDYQPYLDRTGKYGIGGRNNPYTKISPASRGNFYPIFERPFNHYVKRRRIEAPYSAQVVTKK
;
A
#
# COMPACT_ATOMS: atom_id res chain seq x y z
N MET A 1 33.92 22.26 -61.12
CA MET A 1 33.35 20.89 -61.00
C MET A 1 34.36 20.00 -60.31
N SER A 2 34.12 19.67 -59.04
CA SER A 2 34.56 18.45 -58.34
C SER A 2 34.17 18.64 -56.88
N ALA A 3 33.09 17.97 -56.46
CA ALA A 3 32.60 18.00 -55.09
C ALA A 3 33.34 16.94 -54.28
N ALA A 4 33.98 17.35 -53.19
CA ALA A 4 34.60 16.46 -52.22
C ALA A 4 33.53 15.91 -51.27
N SER A 5 33.45 14.59 -51.18
CA SER A 5 32.57 13.85 -50.27
C SER A 5 33.06 13.96 -48.83
N SER A 6 32.28 14.59 -47.97
CA SER A 6 32.48 14.59 -46.51
C SER A 6 31.48 13.63 -45.87
N HIS A 7 31.96 12.45 -45.46
CA HIS A 7 31.21 11.50 -44.63
C HIS A 7 31.15 12.01 -43.20
N ILE A 8 29.95 12.33 -42.71
CA ILE A 8 29.68 12.60 -41.29
C ILE A 8 29.35 11.26 -40.62
N LEU A 9 30.29 10.71 -39.87
CA LEU A 9 30.04 9.61 -38.93
C LEU A 9 29.27 10.18 -37.72
N TYR A 10 28.02 9.77 -37.56
CA TYR A 10 27.29 9.93 -36.30
C TYR A 10 27.87 8.98 -35.24
N PRO A 11 28.27 9.45 -34.05
CA PRO A 11 28.55 8.53 -32.96
C PRO A 11 27.22 7.98 -32.43
N ILE A 12 27.00 6.69 -32.66
CA ILE A 12 25.99 5.90 -31.96
C ILE A 12 26.43 5.85 -30.49
N LEU A 13 25.85 6.72 -29.66
CA LEU A 13 25.93 6.60 -28.21
C LEU A 13 25.09 5.40 -27.78
N LEU A 14 25.77 4.26 -27.61
CA LEU A 14 25.25 3.11 -26.87
C LEU A 14 24.88 3.57 -25.44
N PHE A 15 23.59 3.77 -25.17
CA PHE A 15 23.06 3.70 -23.81
C PHE A 15 22.95 2.22 -23.41
N ALA A 16 24.11 1.62 -23.11
CA ALA A 16 24.22 0.45 -22.27
C ALA A 16 24.76 0.90 -20.91
N SER A 17 24.29 0.27 -19.83
CA SER A 17 24.40 0.68 -18.40
C SER A 17 23.33 1.71 -18.02
N ILE A 18 22.27 1.37 -17.29
CA ILE A 18 22.28 0.90 -15.90
C ILE A 18 21.26 -0.23 -15.72
N ILE A 19 21.66 -1.49 -15.90
CA ILE A 19 20.95 -2.64 -15.34
C ILE A 19 22.04 -3.57 -14.81
N GLY A 20 22.37 -3.43 -13.54
CA GLY A 20 23.50 -4.16 -12.95
C GLY A 20 24.15 -3.50 -11.74
N GLY A 21 23.51 -2.50 -11.12
CA GLY A 21 23.81 -2.23 -9.72
C GLY A 21 23.30 -3.41 -8.92
N ALA A 22 24.20 -4.34 -8.56
CA ALA A 22 23.94 -5.31 -7.52
C ALA A 22 23.30 -4.53 -6.36
N PHE A 23 22.07 -4.90 -5.98
CA PHE A 23 21.65 -4.65 -4.61
C PHE A 23 22.66 -5.41 -3.75
N ALA A 24 23.76 -4.75 -3.39
CA ALA A 24 24.67 -5.25 -2.39
C ALA A 24 23.82 -5.65 -1.19
N ASP A 25 24.23 -6.73 -0.53
CA ASP A 25 23.53 -7.49 0.52
C ASP A 25 23.25 -6.63 1.78
N LYS A 26 22.53 -5.53 1.61
CA LYS A 26 22.10 -4.64 2.68
C LYS A 26 20.96 -5.35 3.38
N ALA A 27 21.09 -5.50 4.69
CA ALA A 27 19.97 -5.91 5.54
C ALA A 27 18.78 -4.95 5.33
N PHE A 28 17.56 -5.44 5.52
CA PHE A 28 16.39 -4.59 5.54
C PHE A 28 16.45 -3.60 6.71
N ILE A 29 15.87 -2.42 6.52
CA ILE A 29 15.71 -1.42 7.57
C ILE A 29 14.47 -1.76 8.37
N HIS A 30 14.60 -1.86 9.69
CA HIS A 30 13.53 -2.16 10.63
C HIS A 30 13.50 -1.16 11.81
N PRO A 31 12.33 -0.70 12.26
CA PRO A 31 11.06 -0.83 11.56
C PRO A 31 11.11 -0.09 10.22
N GLY A 32 10.59 -0.69 9.15
CA GLY A 32 10.68 -0.12 7.80
C GLY A 32 9.54 -0.50 6.86
N LEU A 33 8.38 -0.84 7.43
CA LEU A 33 7.13 -1.00 6.69
C LEU A 33 6.46 0.36 6.46
N LEU A 34 5.23 0.58 6.96
CA LEU A 34 4.58 1.89 6.84
C LEU A 34 5.24 2.99 7.69
N HIS A 35 5.99 2.59 8.73
CA HIS A 35 6.61 3.51 9.67
C HIS A 35 8.09 3.20 9.77
N SER A 36 8.92 4.22 9.55
CA SER A 36 10.33 4.19 9.95
C SER A 36 10.47 4.59 11.43
N GLN A 37 11.62 4.30 12.04
CA GLN A 37 11.92 4.78 13.40
C GLN A 37 11.77 6.31 13.50
N ALA A 38 12.24 7.05 12.50
CA ALA A 38 12.12 8.51 12.45
C ALA A 38 10.66 8.98 12.35
N ASP A 39 9.76 8.19 11.74
CA ASP A 39 8.33 8.50 11.73
C ASP A 39 7.71 8.31 13.11
N LEU A 40 8.05 7.21 13.80
CA LEU A 40 7.57 6.91 15.15
C LEU A 40 8.03 7.98 16.15
N ASP A 41 9.31 8.35 16.13
CA ASP A 41 9.87 9.38 17.00
C ASP A 41 9.18 10.74 16.77
N ARG A 42 8.96 11.09 15.50
CA ARG A 42 8.26 12.32 15.14
C ARG A 42 6.81 12.31 15.63
N MET A 43 6.11 11.17 15.53
CA MET A 43 4.75 11.04 16.05
C MET A 43 4.71 11.18 17.57
N LYS A 44 5.60 10.51 18.29
CA LYS A 44 5.71 10.58 19.76
C LYS A 44 5.93 12.01 20.24
N VAL A 45 6.91 12.71 19.65
CA VAL A 45 7.20 14.12 19.99
C VAL A 45 5.99 15.02 19.69
N ALA A 46 5.38 14.87 18.52
CA ALA A 46 4.25 15.69 18.13
C ALA A 46 3.02 15.47 19.03
N VAL A 47 2.76 14.23 19.46
CA VAL A 47 1.66 13.92 20.38
C VAL A 47 1.93 14.47 21.78
N ALA A 48 3.13 14.24 22.33
CA ALA A 48 3.52 14.77 23.64
C ALA A 48 3.41 16.30 23.71
N GLN A 49 3.70 16.98 22.60
CA GLN A 49 3.67 18.44 22.49
C GLN A 49 2.39 18.98 21.87
N LYS A 50 1.39 18.13 21.61
CA LYS A 50 0.10 18.49 21.00
C LYS A 50 0.23 19.28 19.68
N ARG A 51 1.23 18.94 18.86
CA ARG A 51 1.52 19.60 17.58
C ARG A 51 0.58 19.11 16.47
N SER A 52 -0.19 20.04 15.91
CA SER A 52 -1.00 19.81 14.71
C SER A 52 -0.15 19.66 13.45
N PRO A 53 -0.57 18.85 12.46
CA PRO A 53 -1.82 18.08 12.41
C PRO A 53 -1.71 16.68 13.05
N ILE A 54 -0.51 16.23 13.46
CA ILE A 54 -0.30 14.87 13.95
C ILE A 54 -1.12 14.60 15.22
N PHE A 55 -1.20 15.57 16.13
CA PHE A 55 -2.01 15.42 17.35
C PHE A 55 -3.51 15.22 17.06
N GLU A 56 -4.06 15.89 16.04
CA GLU A 56 -5.45 15.71 15.62
C GLU A 56 -5.69 14.31 15.05
N GLY A 57 -4.77 13.81 14.22
CA GLY A 57 -4.79 12.43 13.74
C GLY A 57 -4.68 11.41 14.89
N PHE A 58 -3.87 11.69 15.89
CA PHE A 58 -3.76 10.86 17.08
C PHE A 58 -5.06 10.82 17.89
N LYS A 59 -5.79 11.93 18.04
CA LYS A 59 -7.11 11.92 18.71
C LYS A 59 -8.11 11.01 18.00
N VAL A 60 -8.10 11.00 16.66
CA VAL A 60 -8.94 10.09 15.87
C VAL A 60 -8.55 8.64 16.11
N LEU A 61 -7.23 8.34 16.14
CA LEU A 61 -6.73 7.01 16.49
C LEU A 61 -7.18 6.62 17.90
N SER A 62 -6.86 7.43 18.92
CA SER A 62 -7.15 7.13 20.33
C SER A 62 -8.64 6.98 20.63
N ALA A 63 -9.53 7.63 19.86
CA ALA A 63 -10.98 7.51 20.02
C ALA A 63 -11.55 6.20 19.41
N SER A 64 -10.78 5.48 18.59
CA SER A 64 -11.23 4.23 18.00
C SER A 64 -11.43 3.16 19.09
N PRO A 65 -12.57 2.44 19.09
CA PRO A 65 -12.76 1.27 19.98
C PRO A 65 -11.70 0.19 19.78
N ARG A 66 -11.11 0.12 18.58
CA ARG A 66 -10.05 -0.83 18.25
C ARG A 66 -8.66 -0.38 18.72
N SER A 67 -8.50 0.87 19.14
CA SER A 67 -7.27 1.38 19.75
C SER A 67 -7.24 1.20 21.25
N GLN A 68 -8.31 0.72 21.89
CA GLN A 68 -8.36 0.55 23.34
C GLN A 68 -7.60 -0.72 23.77
N ALA A 69 -6.76 -0.61 24.80
CA ALA A 69 -6.09 -1.76 25.40
C ALA A 69 -7.08 -2.78 26.01
N SER A 70 -8.33 -2.37 26.26
CA SER A 70 -9.43 -3.24 26.70
C SER A 70 -10.17 -3.94 25.55
N TYR A 71 -9.75 -3.75 24.29
CA TYR A 71 -10.37 -4.38 23.13
C TYR A 71 -10.50 -5.90 23.32
N ARG A 72 -11.71 -6.42 23.12
CA ARG A 72 -11.96 -7.86 23.15
C ARG A 72 -11.79 -8.44 21.75
N ARG A 73 -10.75 -9.25 21.61
CA ARG A 73 -10.47 -10.04 20.40
C ARG A 73 -11.67 -10.91 20.01
N LEU A 74 -11.97 -10.95 18.72
CA LEU A 74 -13.14 -11.65 18.15
C LEU A 74 -12.79 -13.04 17.61
N GLY A 75 -11.54 -13.22 17.19
CA GLY A 75 -10.97 -14.48 16.74
C GLY A 75 -10.31 -15.32 17.86
N PRO A 76 -9.51 -16.33 17.50
CA PRO A 76 -8.98 -16.56 16.17
C PRO A 76 -9.76 -17.68 15.45
N PHE A 77 -9.61 -17.78 14.13
CA PHE A 77 -10.27 -18.82 13.34
C PHE A 77 -9.26 -19.52 12.41
N PRO A 78 -9.44 -20.83 12.13
CA PRO A 78 -8.52 -21.57 11.26
C PRO A 78 -8.64 -21.17 9.79
N GLU A 79 -9.75 -20.55 9.39
CA GLU A 79 -10.01 -20.10 8.03
C GLU A 79 -10.77 -18.76 8.05
N ILE A 80 -10.37 -17.86 7.16
CA ILE A 80 -11.14 -16.68 6.78
C ILE A 80 -11.33 -16.70 5.26
N GLY A 81 -12.40 -16.08 4.77
CA GLY A 81 -12.71 -16.11 3.35
C GLY A 81 -13.62 -14.99 2.91
N ARG A 82 -13.55 -14.67 1.62
CA ARG A 82 -14.39 -13.64 1.00
C ARG A 82 -14.89 -14.10 -0.36
N ALA A 83 -16.21 -14.03 -0.55
CA ALA A 83 -16.94 -14.65 -1.66
C ALA A 83 -16.57 -16.15 -1.83
N PRO A 84 -17.06 -17.03 -0.94
CA PRO A 84 -18.02 -16.80 0.14
C PRO A 84 -17.41 -16.14 1.40
N THR A 85 -18.23 -15.40 2.16
CA THR A 85 -17.78 -14.72 3.39
C THR A 85 -17.64 -15.70 4.55
N ILE A 86 -16.43 -15.82 5.08
CA ILE A 86 -16.10 -16.65 6.24
C ILE A 86 -15.30 -15.79 7.22
N ARG A 87 -15.86 -15.48 8.40
CA ARG A 87 -15.17 -14.81 9.53
C ARG A 87 -14.45 -13.49 9.19
N MET A 88 -14.83 -12.84 8.09
CA MET A 88 -14.09 -11.69 7.57
C MET A 88 -14.30 -10.45 8.45
N GLY A 89 -15.49 -10.28 9.03
CA GLY A 89 -15.79 -9.13 9.91
C GLY A 89 -14.94 -9.15 11.18
N GLU A 90 -14.80 -10.34 11.76
CA GLU A 90 -13.96 -10.60 12.93
C GLU A 90 -12.49 -10.41 12.60
N ALA A 91 -12.00 -11.04 11.53
CA ALA A 91 -10.61 -10.93 11.09
C ALA A 91 -10.21 -9.47 10.77
N LYS A 92 -11.09 -8.72 10.12
CA LYS A 92 -10.89 -7.28 9.86
C LYS A 92 -10.74 -6.50 11.15
N SER A 93 -11.63 -6.73 12.11
CA SER A 93 -11.65 -5.95 13.36
C SER A 93 -10.43 -6.25 14.22
N ASP A 94 -10.04 -7.52 14.32
CA ASP A 94 -8.83 -7.93 15.05
C ASP A 94 -7.56 -7.42 14.36
N ALA A 95 -7.45 -7.50 13.03
CA ALA A 95 -6.30 -6.97 12.30
C ALA A 95 -6.15 -5.44 12.49
N GLU A 96 -7.27 -4.71 12.49
CA GLU A 96 -7.29 -3.29 12.78
C GLU A 96 -6.93 -2.99 14.23
N ALA A 97 -7.42 -3.79 15.19
CA ALA A 97 -7.10 -3.62 16.60
C ALA A 97 -5.63 -3.93 16.93
N ALA A 98 -5.05 -4.99 16.34
CA ALA A 98 -3.63 -5.30 16.49
C ALA A 98 -2.76 -4.14 16.01
N TYR A 99 -3.01 -3.65 14.80
CA TYR A 99 -2.22 -2.56 14.22
C TYR A 99 -2.39 -1.23 14.97
N GLN A 100 -3.63 -0.90 15.34
CA GLN A 100 -3.90 0.33 16.08
C GLN A 100 -3.31 0.30 17.50
N ASN A 101 -3.40 -0.82 18.22
CA ASN A 101 -2.76 -0.94 19.53
C ASN A 101 -1.23 -0.93 19.42
N ALA A 102 -0.63 -1.55 18.40
CA ALA A 102 0.81 -1.43 18.16
C ALA A 102 1.24 0.02 17.89
N LEU A 103 0.41 0.80 17.17
CA LEU A 103 0.65 2.24 17.01
C LEU A 103 0.48 3.03 18.31
N MET A 104 -0.56 2.74 19.09
CA MET A 104 -0.74 3.36 20.41
C MET A 104 0.48 3.11 21.29
N TRP A 105 0.97 1.86 21.37
CA TRP A 105 2.20 1.51 22.06
C TRP A 105 3.39 2.39 21.63
N THR A 106 3.67 2.44 20.33
CA THR A 106 4.85 3.19 19.83
C THR A 106 4.74 4.70 20.05
N ILE A 107 3.53 5.25 20.07
CA ILE A 107 3.29 6.69 20.25
C ILE A 107 3.27 7.08 21.74
N THR A 108 2.59 6.31 22.59
CA THR A 108 2.36 6.67 24.00
C THR A 108 3.38 6.04 24.95
N GLY A 109 3.95 4.88 24.59
CA GLY A 109 4.78 4.07 25.48
C GLY A 109 3.99 3.29 26.54
N GLU A 110 2.67 3.24 26.45
CA GLU A 110 1.83 2.52 27.42
C GLU A 110 1.80 1.01 27.10
N GLN A 111 2.41 0.21 27.98
CA GLN A 111 2.63 -1.24 27.80
C GLN A 111 1.33 -2.02 27.53
N ALA A 112 0.20 -1.62 28.11
CA ALA A 112 -1.08 -2.30 27.92
C ALA A 112 -1.51 -2.39 26.45
N HIS A 113 -1.10 -1.43 25.60
CA HIS A 113 -1.36 -1.48 24.17
C HIS A 113 -0.44 -2.48 23.45
N ALA A 114 0.83 -2.59 23.84
CA ALA A 114 1.71 -3.63 23.31
C ALA A 114 1.17 -5.02 23.66
N ASP A 115 0.82 -5.23 24.93
CA ASP A 115 0.28 -6.51 25.42
C ASP A 115 -1.00 -6.91 24.66
N LYS A 116 -1.90 -5.95 24.41
CA LYS A 116 -3.11 -6.19 23.61
C LYS A 116 -2.79 -6.58 22.17
N ALA A 117 -1.85 -5.89 21.53
CA ALA A 117 -1.48 -6.21 20.16
C ALA A 117 -0.80 -7.59 20.06
N ILE A 118 0.08 -7.93 21.01
CA ILE A 118 0.72 -9.25 21.13
C ILE A 118 -0.34 -10.34 21.32
N GLU A 119 -1.28 -10.17 22.26
CA GLU A 119 -2.38 -11.11 22.51
C GLU A 119 -3.17 -11.42 21.23
N ILE A 120 -3.46 -10.38 20.43
CA ILE A 120 -4.18 -10.57 19.18
C ILE A 120 -3.33 -11.34 18.17
N ILE A 121 -2.11 -10.89 17.89
CA ILE A 121 -1.27 -11.49 16.85
C ILE A 121 -0.96 -12.95 17.18
N ASP A 122 -0.47 -13.25 18.39
CA ASP A 122 -0.04 -14.61 18.74
C ASP A 122 -1.17 -15.61 18.66
N ALA A 123 -2.37 -15.18 19.03
CA ALA A 123 -3.53 -16.05 18.97
C ALA A 123 -4.01 -16.29 17.52
N TRP A 124 -3.84 -15.32 16.60
CA TRP A 124 -4.07 -15.54 15.17
C TRP A 124 -2.97 -16.40 14.53
N VAL A 125 -1.70 -16.20 14.90
CA VAL A 125 -0.54 -17.03 14.50
C VAL A 125 -0.76 -18.49 14.90
N GLY A 126 -1.29 -18.74 16.09
CA GLY A 126 -1.60 -20.09 16.58
C GLY A 126 -2.74 -20.80 15.85
N SER A 127 -3.60 -20.08 15.12
CA SER A 127 -4.87 -20.62 14.63
C SER A 127 -5.03 -20.57 13.10
N LEU A 128 -4.92 -19.39 12.48
CA LEU A 128 -5.28 -19.21 11.07
C LEU A 128 -4.35 -19.98 10.15
N LYS A 129 -4.94 -20.78 9.25
CA LYS A 129 -4.20 -21.63 8.32
C LYS A 129 -4.28 -21.19 6.86
N LYS A 130 -5.33 -20.45 6.47
CA LYS A 130 -5.53 -20.03 5.08
C LYS A 130 -6.56 -18.91 4.94
N VAL A 131 -6.41 -18.14 3.85
CA VAL A 131 -7.42 -17.19 3.35
C VAL A 131 -8.01 -17.73 2.05
N THR A 132 -9.34 -17.89 2.00
CA THR A 132 -10.05 -18.54 0.88
C THR A 132 -11.06 -17.62 0.18
N GLY A 133 -11.70 -18.17 -0.86
CA GLY A 133 -12.72 -17.47 -1.67
C GLY A 133 -12.11 -16.70 -2.83
N ILE A 134 -12.93 -16.40 -3.84
CA ILE A 134 -12.45 -15.72 -5.06
C ILE A 134 -11.92 -14.33 -4.72
N ASP A 135 -12.57 -13.65 -3.77
CA ASP A 135 -12.21 -12.32 -3.26
C ASP A 135 -11.20 -12.40 -2.08
N GLY A 136 -10.63 -13.59 -1.87
CA GLY A 136 -9.63 -13.87 -0.84
C GLY A 136 -8.32 -13.10 -1.06
N VAL A 137 -7.95 -12.77 -2.31
CA VAL A 137 -6.76 -11.95 -2.60
C VAL A 137 -6.88 -10.56 -1.97
N LEU A 138 -8.06 -9.95 -2.08
CA LEU A 138 -8.33 -8.64 -1.48
C LEU A 138 -8.38 -8.74 0.05
N ALA A 139 -8.95 -9.81 0.61
CA ALA A 139 -8.93 -10.04 2.06
C ALA A 139 -7.49 -10.22 2.59
N ALA A 140 -6.72 -11.13 2.00
CA ALA A 140 -5.32 -11.33 2.37
C ALA A 140 -4.50 -10.04 2.22
N GLY A 141 -4.73 -9.29 1.14
CA GLY A 141 -4.07 -8.04 0.82
C GLY A 141 -4.42 -6.83 1.72
N LEU A 142 -5.50 -6.91 2.50
CA LEU A 142 -5.93 -5.83 3.40
C LEU A 142 -5.71 -6.18 4.87
N GLN A 143 -6.05 -7.40 5.28
CA GLN A 143 -5.90 -7.86 6.66
C GLN A 143 -4.45 -8.26 6.93
N GLY A 144 -3.81 -9.01 6.03
CA GLY A 144 -2.42 -9.42 6.16
C GLY A 144 -1.47 -8.22 6.30
N PHE A 145 -1.73 -7.16 5.54
CA PHE A 145 -0.95 -5.91 5.63
C PHE A 145 -1.01 -5.26 7.02
N LYS A 146 -2.16 -5.29 7.69
CA LYS A 146 -2.31 -4.73 9.04
C LYS A 146 -1.61 -5.60 10.07
N PHE A 147 -1.76 -6.92 9.98
CA PHE A 147 -1.07 -7.84 10.87
C PHE A 147 0.45 -7.73 10.77
N VAL A 148 1.01 -7.69 9.55
CA VAL A 148 2.48 -7.57 9.38
C VAL A 148 3.01 -6.21 9.85
N ASN A 149 2.26 -5.11 9.67
CA ASN A 149 2.66 -3.82 10.26
C ASN A 149 2.59 -3.83 11.80
N ALA A 150 1.59 -4.50 12.39
CA ALA A 150 1.54 -4.66 13.84
C ALA A 150 2.72 -5.48 14.37
N ALA A 151 3.04 -6.60 13.72
CA ALA A 151 4.16 -7.47 14.06
C ALA A 151 5.51 -6.75 13.95
N GLU A 152 5.73 -5.99 12.87
CA GLU A 152 6.93 -5.17 12.66
C GLU A 152 7.14 -4.18 13.82
N LEU A 153 6.08 -3.43 14.17
CA LEU A 153 6.17 -2.46 15.26
C LEU A 153 6.48 -3.16 16.58
N LEU A 154 5.81 -4.26 16.90
CA LEU A 154 6.06 -4.99 18.15
C LEU A 154 7.50 -5.51 18.22
N ARG A 155 7.99 -6.18 17.16
CA ARG A 155 9.33 -6.78 17.14
C ARG A 155 10.44 -5.74 17.29
N HIS A 156 10.28 -4.56 16.70
CA HIS A 156 11.37 -3.60 16.55
C HIS A 156 11.26 -2.36 17.44
N THR A 157 10.32 -2.30 18.39
CA THR A 157 10.15 -1.13 19.28
C THR A 157 10.18 -1.46 20.77
N GLY A 158 10.81 -2.57 21.14
CA GLY A 158 10.99 -2.93 22.55
C GLY A 158 9.69 -3.26 23.29
N SER A 159 8.68 -3.78 22.57
CA SER A 159 7.36 -4.10 23.12
C SER A 159 7.34 -5.22 24.17
N GLY A 160 8.42 -6.00 24.27
CA GLY A 160 8.46 -7.25 25.04
C GLY A 160 8.00 -8.48 24.23
N TRP A 161 7.60 -8.33 22.97
CA TRP A 161 7.24 -9.48 22.12
C TRP A 161 8.45 -10.39 21.88
N PRO A 162 8.41 -11.68 22.26
CA PRO A 162 9.55 -12.58 22.13
C PRO A 162 9.98 -12.79 20.67
N GLU A 163 11.29 -12.84 20.43
CA GLU A 163 11.84 -13.08 19.09
C GLU A 163 11.44 -14.46 18.52
N GLU A 164 11.22 -15.45 19.37
CA GLU A 164 10.69 -16.76 18.96
C GLU A 164 9.25 -16.67 18.45
N ASP A 165 8.43 -15.78 19.02
CA ASP A 165 7.05 -15.54 18.61
C ASP A 165 7.02 -14.78 17.28
N ALA A 166 7.93 -13.81 17.12
CA ALA A 166 8.14 -13.12 15.86
C ALA A 166 8.51 -14.09 14.71
N LYS A 167 9.40 -15.06 14.96
CA LYS A 167 9.74 -16.11 13.98
C LYS A 167 8.56 -17.02 13.65
N ARG A 168 7.70 -17.34 14.63
CA ARG A 168 6.44 -18.05 14.35
C ARG A 168 5.51 -17.21 13.48
N CYS A 169 5.48 -15.90 13.69
CA CYS A 169 4.72 -14.96 12.87
C CYS A 169 5.25 -14.89 11.42
N GLU A 170 6.57 -14.87 11.20
CA GLU A 170 7.17 -14.94 9.86
C GLU A 170 6.66 -16.18 9.10
N LYS A 171 6.75 -17.34 9.75
CA LYS A 171 6.26 -18.61 9.19
C LYS A 171 4.75 -18.55 8.91
N TRP A 172 3.97 -18.01 9.84
CA TRP A 172 2.53 -17.86 9.68
C TRP A 172 2.13 -16.96 8.50
N LEU A 173 2.84 -15.85 8.29
CA LEU A 173 2.62 -14.97 7.13
C LEU A 173 2.89 -15.70 5.82
N MET A 174 3.96 -16.49 5.77
CA MET A 174 4.33 -17.28 4.58
C MET A 174 3.40 -18.46 4.32
N ASP A 175 2.84 -19.08 5.36
CA ASP A 175 1.99 -20.27 5.24
C ASP A 175 0.50 -19.92 5.03
N ALA A 176 -0.04 -18.96 5.79
CA ALA A 176 -1.47 -18.69 5.83
C ALA A 176 -1.92 -17.54 4.91
N TRP A 177 -1.04 -16.57 4.64
CA TRP A 177 -1.39 -15.34 3.91
C TRP A 177 -0.76 -15.26 2.52
N HIS A 178 0.54 -15.50 2.42
CA HIS A 178 1.27 -15.38 1.17
C HIS A 178 0.71 -16.27 0.03
N PRO A 179 0.27 -17.53 0.25
CA PRO A 179 -0.22 -18.37 -0.85
C PRO A 179 -1.40 -17.76 -1.61
N THR A 180 -2.32 -17.10 -0.90
CA THR A 180 -3.50 -16.45 -1.51
C THR A 180 -3.14 -15.26 -2.39
N ILE A 181 -2.04 -14.55 -2.07
CA ILE A 181 -1.60 -13.36 -2.83
C ILE A 181 -0.42 -13.64 -3.77
N LYS A 182 0.18 -14.83 -3.71
CA LYS A 182 1.42 -15.21 -4.42
C LYS A 182 1.38 -14.84 -5.90
N HIS A 183 0.26 -15.12 -6.56
CA HIS A 183 0.06 -14.92 -8.01
C HIS A 183 -0.69 -13.64 -8.37
N TYR A 184 -0.90 -12.74 -7.40
CA TYR A 184 -1.76 -11.57 -7.56
C TYR A 184 -3.17 -11.98 -8.02
N ALA A 185 -3.95 -11.02 -8.51
CA ALA A 185 -5.32 -11.19 -8.96
C ALA A 185 -5.46 -10.78 -10.44
N HIS A 186 -4.74 -11.46 -11.33
CA HIS A 186 -4.80 -11.25 -12.78
C HIS A 186 -6.20 -11.43 -13.41
N PHE A 187 -7.14 -11.95 -12.63
CA PHE A 187 -8.54 -12.16 -13.01
C PHE A 187 -9.48 -11.04 -12.53
N ALA A 188 -8.97 -10.05 -11.79
CA ALA A 188 -9.75 -8.98 -11.17
C ALA A 188 -9.18 -7.58 -11.48
N ASN A 189 -9.88 -6.54 -11.04
CA ASN A 189 -9.44 -5.15 -11.23
C ASN A 189 -8.24 -4.78 -10.34
N GLY A 190 -7.61 -3.66 -10.66
CA GLY A 190 -6.31 -3.27 -10.10
C GLY A 190 -6.26 -3.19 -8.59
N ASN A 191 -7.36 -2.80 -7.92
CA ASN A 191 -7.33 -2.62 -6.47
C ASN A 191 -7.03 -3.93 -5.68
N TRP A 192 -7.37 -5.09 -6.25
CA TRP A 192 -7.06 -6.40 -5.66
C TRP A 192 -5.56 -6.70 -5.75
N GLU A 193 -4.97 -6.40 -6.90
CA GLU A 193 -3.55 -6.59 -7.15
C GLU A 193 -2.70 -5.60 -6.38
N THR A 194 -3.14 -4.35 -6.20
CA THR A 194 -2.45 -3.39 -5.31
C THR A 194 -2.52 -3.81 -3.84
N ALA A 195 -3.61 -4.47 -3.40
CA ALA A 195 -3.71 -5.04 -2.06
C ALA A 195 -2.71 -6.19 -1.86
N ALA A 196 -2.61 -7.08 -2.85
CA ALA A 196 -1.59 -8.14 -2.86
C ALA A 196 -0.17 -7.54 -2.87
N LEU A 197 0.07 -6.52 -3.71
CA LEU A 197 1.37 -5.86 -3.86
C LEU A 197 1.91 -5.29 -2.53
N GLN A 198 1.13 -4.45 -1.84
CA GLN A 198 1.57 -3.86 -0.56
C GLN A 198 1.87 -4.94 0.49
N THR A 199 1.06 -6.01 0.51
CA THR A 199 1.16 -7.06 1.53
C THR A 199 2.35 -7.96 1.27
N LYS A 200 2.57 -8.38 0.02
CA LYS A 200 3.76 -9.15 -0.36
C LYS A 200 5.03 -8.40 -0.05
N MET A 201 5.06 -7.10 -0.34
CA MET A 201 6.24 -6.28 -0.06
C MET A 201 6.53 -6.19 1.44
N ALA A 202 5.47 -6.01 2.25
CA ALA A 202 5.62 -5.96 3.70
C ALA A 202 6.01 -7.31 4.32
N ILE A 203 5.43 -8.42 3.84
CA ILE A 203 5.84 -9.77 4.25
C ILE A 203 7.31 -10.01 3.89
N ALA A 204 7.75 -9.61 2.70
CA ALA A 204 9.13 -9.76 2.27
C ALA A 204 10.12 -9.08 3.22
N ILE A 205 9.82 -7.84 3.62
CA ILE A 205 10.67 -7.10 4.56
C ILE A 205 10.64 -7.75 5.95
N PHE A 206 9.45 -7.99 6.51
CA PHE A 206 9.31 -8.58 7.85
C PHE A 206 10.00 -9.94 7.98
N CYS A 207 9.91 -10.78 6.94
CA CYS A 207 10.54 -12.10 6.88
C CYS A 207 12.01 -12.07 6.39
N ASN A 208 12.59 -10.88 6.18
CA ASN A 208 13.93 -10.71 5.60
C ASN A 208 14.15 -11.45 4.27
N ASP A 209 13.11 -11.60 3.45
CA ASP A 209 13.15 -12.26 2.14
C ASP A 209 13.45 -11.25 1.02
N ARG A 210 14.75 -11.10 0.72
CA ARG A 210 15.25 -10.21 -0.35
C ARG A 210 14.69 -10.56 -1.72
N GLN A 211 14.57 -11.85 -2.04
CA GLN A 211 14.10 -12.30 -3.36
C GLN A 211 12.61 -11.95 -3.55
N LEU A 212 11.77 -12.17 -2.53
CA LEU A 212 10.37 -11.79 -2.57
C LEU A 212 10.21 -10.27 -2.68
N PHE A 213 11.04 -9.48 -1.99
CA PHE A 213 11.00 -8.03 -2.08
C PHE A 213 11.33 -7.56 -3.50
N GLU A 214 12.45 -7.99 -4.08
CA GLU A 214 12.87 -7.57 -5.41
C GLU A 214 11.89 -8.01 -6.50
N THR A 215 11.37 -9.23 -6.43
CA THR A 215 10.35 -9.70 -7.37
C THR A 215 9.05 -8.89 -7.25
N THR A 216 8.70 -8.45 -6.05
CA THR A 216 7.54 -7.59 -5.79
C THR A 216 7.78 -6.16 -6.32
N VAL A 217 8.97 -5.58 -6.15
CA VAL A 217 9.36 -4.29 -6.75
C VAL A 217 9.33 -4.36 -8.28
N ARG A 218 9.89 -5.42 -8.88
CA ARG A 218 9.83 -5.63 -10.34
C ARG A 218 8.39 -5.72 -10.83
N TYR A 219 7.52 -6.43 -10.11
CA TYR A 219 6.11 -6.48 -10.45
C TYR A 219 5.42 -5.11 -10.34
N ALA A 220 5.76 -4.28 -9.35
CA ALA A 220 5.17 -2.95 -9.20
C ALA A 220 5.35 -2.10 -10.47
N ILE A 221 6.50 -2.22 -11.15
CA ILE A 221 6.81 -1.39 -12.33
C ILE A 221 6.60 -2.08 -13.68
N ALA A 222 6.60 -3.41 -13.72
CA ALA A 222 6.59 -4.21 -14.95
C ALA A 222 5.61 -5.40 -14.92
N GLY A 223 4.78 -5.52 -13.88
CA GLY A 223 3.78 -6.57 -13.77
C GLY A 223 2.69 -6.45 -14.84
N ALA A 224 2.25 -7.59 -15.38
CA ALA A 224 1.28 -7.65 -16.48
C ALA A 224 -0.19 -7.40 -16.06
N GLY A 225 -0.46 -7.45 -14.75
CA GLY A 225 -1.77 -7.24 -14.16
C GLY A 225 -2.16 -5.77 -14.02
N ASN A 226 -3.42 -5.52 -13.72
CA ASN A 226 -3.98 -4.19 -13.42
C ASN A 226 -3.33 -3.50 -12.21
N GLY A 227 -2.69 -4.24 -11.28
CA GLY A 227 -2.11 -3.66 -10.06
C GLY A 227 -0.68 -3.13 -10.16
N SER A 228 0.00 -3.25 -11.30
CA SER A 228 1.27 -2.56 -11.52
C SER A 228 1.02 -1.07 -11.78
N ILE A 229 1.99 -0.21 -11.45
CA ILE A 229 1.91 1.24 -11.65
C ILE A 229 1.42 1.61 -13.07
N PRO A 230 1.98 1.08 -14.18
CA PRO A 230 1.52 1.43 -15.53
C PRO A 230 0.09 0.97 -15.86
N HIS A 231 -0.45 -0.02 -15.15
CA HIS A 231 -1.78 -0.57 -15.42
C HIS A 231 -2.83 -0.17 -14.37
N THR A 232 -2.41 0.36 -13.22
CA THR A 232 -3.28 1.05 -12.27
C THR A 232 -3.51 2.49 -12.71
N ILE A 233 -2.48 3.17 -13.25
CA ILE A 233 -2.54 4.57 -13.71
C ILE A 233 -2.22 4.59 -15.21
N VAL A 234 -3.29 4.53 -16.00
CA VAL A 234 -3.28 4.05 -17.39
C VAL A 234 -3.03 5.15 -18.42
N SER A 235 -3.18 6.41 -18.03
CA SER A 235 -2.91 7.57 -18.89
C SER A 235 -1.81 8.45 -18.30
N PRO A 236 -1.12 9.25 -19.14
CA PRO A 236 -0.24 10.32 -18.65
C PRO A 236 -0.98 11.35 -17.79
N SER A 237 -2.28 11.58 -18.03
CA SER A 237 -3.10 12.50 -17.23
C SER A 237 -3.36 12.02 -15.80
N GLY A 238 -3.04 10.76 -15.47
CA GLY A 238 -3.24 10.19 -14.14
C GLY A 238 -4.51 9.38 -13.97
N GLN A 239 -5.24 9.07 -15.06
CA GLN A 239 -6.46 8.28 -14.95
C GLN A 239 -6.17 6.92 -14.31
N CYS A 240 -6.91 6.60 -13.23
CA CYS A 240 -6.88 5.28 -12.65
C CYS A 240 -7.76 4.33 -13.47
N GLN A 241 -7.33 3.09 -13.66
CA GLN A 241 -8.08 2.04 -14.36
C GLN A 241 -9.51 1.86 -13.80
N GLU A 242 -9.70 2.11 -12.51
CA GLU A 242 -10.98 1.98 -11.79
C GLU A 242 -11.88 3.22 -11.88
N SER A 243 -11.40 4.34 -12.44
CA SER A 243 -12.10 5.63 -12.44
C SER A 243 -13.47 5.58 -13.13
N SER A 244 -13.68 4.65 -14.05
CA SER A 244 -14.97 4.46 -14.72
C SER A 244 -15.95 3.56 -13.96
N ARG A 245 -15.49 2.81 -12.94
CA ARG A 245 -16.37 2.02 -12.08
C ARG A 245 -16.96 2.87 -10.96
N ALA A 246 -16.10 3.36 -10.06
CA ALA A 246 -16.48 4.28 -8.99
C ALA A 246 -15.22 4.91 -8.37
N GLN A 247 -15.34 6.12 -7.86
CA GLN A 247 -14.20 6.84 -7.29
C GLN A 247 -13.65 6.19 -6.02
N HIS A 248 -14.47 5.48 -5.25
CA HIS A 248 -13.97 4.75 -4.08
C HIS A 248 -13.11 3.53 -4.46
N TYR A 249 -13.30 2.91 -5.63
CA TYR A 249 -12.43 1.84 -6.13
C TYR A 249 -11.09 2.39 -6.63
N ALA A 250 -11.12 3.53 -7.33
CA ALA A 250 -9.90 4.23 -7.72
C ALA A 250 -9.08 4.65 -6.51
N GLN A 251 -9.72 5.26 -5.51
CA GLN A 251 -9.06 5.63 -4.25
C GLN A 251 -8.51 4.43 -3.48
N LEU A 252 -9.23 3.29 -3.46
CA LEU A 252 -8.71 2.06 -2.87
C LEU A 252 -7.41 1.64 -3.57
N GLY A 253 -7.40 1.50 -4.90
CA GLY A 253 -6.20 1.10 -5.64
C GLY A 253 -5.02 2.06 -5.43
N LEU A 254 -5.25 3.37 -5.57
CA LEU A 254 -4.22 4.40 -5.38
C LEU A 254 -3.65 4.42 -3.96
N GLY A 255 -4.51 4.32 -2.93
CA GLY A 255 -4.09 4.30 -1.54
C GLY A 255 -3.21 3.10 -1.19
N LEU A 256 -3.57 1.91 -1.68
CA LEU A 256 -2.80 0.68 -1.47
C LEU A 256 -1.48 0.72 -2.25
N LEU A 257 -1.48 1.27 -3.47
CA LEU A 257 -0.25 1.49 -4.23
C LEU A 257 0.70 2.48 -3.52
N ALA A 258 0.16 3.55 -2.93
CA ALA A 258 0.95 4.47 -2.10
C ALA A 258 1.48 3.81 -0.81
N CYS A 259 0.77 2.83 -0.23
CA CYS A 259 1.32 2.01 0.85
C CYS A 259 2.54 1.21 0.38
N ALA A 260 2.45 0.53 -0.77
CA ALA A 260 3.57 -0.21 -1.34
C ALA A 260 4.75 0.73 -1.65
N ALA A 261 4.49 1.91 -2.21
CA ALA A 261 5.53 2.89 -2.51
C ALA A 261 6.23 3.42 -1.24
N GLU A 262 5.50 3.62 -0.15
CA GLU A 262 6.10 4.03 1.14
C GLU A 262 6.97 2.93 1.75
N VAL A 263 6.48 1.69 1.73
CA VAL A 263 7.24 0.53 2.20
C VAL A 263 8.53 0.38 1.39
N ALA A 264 8.47 0.51 0.06
CA ALA A 264 9.65 0.50 -0.80
C ALA A 264 10.61 1.68 -0.49
N TRP A 265 10.05 2.87 -0.29
CA TRP A 265 10.81 4.08 0.02
C TRP A 265 11.63 3.94 1.29
N ASN A 266 11.06 3.33 2.33
CA ASN A 266 11.75 3.05 3.59
C ASN A 266 12.91 2.05 3.44
N GLN A 267 12.99 1.35 2.30
CA GLN A 267 14.11 0.47 1.93
C GLN A 267 15.04 1.10 0.87
N GLY A 268 14.86 2.39 0.57
CA GLY A 268 15.67 3.12 -0.42
C GLY A 268 15.27 2.89 -1.88
N VAL A 269 14.09 2.32 -2.15
CA VAL A 269 13.58 2.11 -3.51
C VAL A 269 12.51 3.16 -3.82
N ASP A 270 12.80 4.04 -4.79
CA ASP A 270 11.91 5.14 -5.16
C ASP A 270 10.84 4.72 -6.18
N LEU A 271 9.75 4.11 -5.69
CA LEU A 271 8.55 3.85 -6.51
C LEU A 271 7.70 5.11 -6.74
N TYR A 272 7.80 6.11 -5.86
CA TYR A 272 7.07 7.38 -6.03
C TYR A 272 7.58 8.15 -7.25
N GLY A 273 8.90 8.19 -7.47
CA GLY A 273 9.55 8.84 -8.61
C GLY A 273 9.40 8.12 -9.95
N TRP A 274 8.83 6.91 -9.97
CA TRP A 274 8.76 6.11 -11.19
C TRP A 274 7.94 6.79 -12.31
N ARG A 275 8.49 6.81 -13.53
CA ARG A 275 7.97 7.47 -14.75
C ARG A 275 7.28 8.81 -14.47
N ASP A 276 8.10 9.80 -14.15
CA ASP A 276 7.68 11.19 -13.97
C ASP A 276 6.61 11.36 -12.88
N ASN A 277 6.83 10.67 -11.74
CA ASN A 277 5.92 10.65 -10.61
C ASN A 277 4.52 10.12 -10.98
N ARG A 278 4.44 8.98 -11.68
CA ARG A 278 3.17 8.42 -12.15
C ARG A 278 2.13 8.27 -11.04
N ILE A 279 2.56 7.88 -9.83
CA ILE A 279 1.69 7.77 -8.66
C ILE A 279 1.09 9.15 -8.31
N LEU A 280 1.87 10.24 -8.32
CA LEU A 280 1.36 11.59 -8.08
C LEU A 280 0.28 11.97 -9.10
N ALA A 281 0.51 11.71 -10.39
CA ALA A 281 -0.49 11.98 -11.42
C ALA A 281 -1.82 11.27 -11.10
N GLY A 282 -1.76 10.02 -10.63
CA GLY A 282 -2.93 9.27 -10.14
C GLY A 282 -3.71 9.98 -9.03
N PHE A 283 -3.00 10.48 -8.02
CA PHE A 283 -3.60 11.21 -6.91
C PHE A 283 -4.15 12.57 -7.34
N GLU A 284 -3.43 13.33 -8.16
CA GLU A 284 -3.87 14.64 -8.66
C GLU A 284 -5.10 14.52 -9.55
N TYR A 285 -5.16 13.52 -10.44
CA TYR A 285 -6.34 13.24 -11.26
C TYR A 285 -7.56 12.93 -10.38
N CYS A 286 -7.39 12.04 -9.40
CA CYS A 286 -8.48 11.64 -8.50
C CYS A 286 -8.95 12.82 -7.62
N ALA A 287 -8.01 13.60 -7.08
CA ALA A 287 -8.30 14.79 -6.29
C ALA A 287 -9.04 15.85 -7.12
N LYS A 288 -8.51 16.19 -8.30
CA LYS A 288 -9.11 17.16 -9.23
C LYS A 288 -10.57 16.81 -9.53
N TYR A 289 -10.82 15.59 -9.98
CA TYR A 289 -12.17 15.15 -10.27
C TYR A 289 -13.07 15.16 -9.02
N GLY A 290 -12.58 14.69 -7.88
CA GLY A 290 -13.32 14.69 -6.62
C GLY A 290 -13.68 16.09 -6.11
N LEU A 291 -12.86 17.10 -6.40
CA LEU A 291 -13.08 18.49 -6.00
C LEU A 291 -14.16 19.20 -6.83
N GLY A 292 -14.69 18.56 -7.87
CA GLY A 292 -15.75 19.10 -8.73
C GLY A 292 -15.25 19.53 -10.12
N GLU A 293 -13.95 19.50 -10.35
CA GLU A 293 -13.35 19.85 -11.64
C GLU A 293 -13.52 18.73 -12.67
N ASP A 294 -13.50 19.11 -13.94
CA ASP A 294 -13.47 18.14 -15.04
C ASP A 294 -12.06 17.60 -15.30
N VAL A 295 -12.04 16.34 -15.76
CA VAL A 295 -10.82 15.61 -16.10
C VAL A 295 -11.00 14.91 -17.45
N ASP A 296 -9.92 14.82 -18.21
CA ASP A 296 -9.91 14.07 -19.48
C ASP A 296 -10.02 12.57 -19.18
N TYR A 297 -11.12 11.96 -19.62
CA TYR A 297 -11.35 10.53 -19.51
C TYR A 297 -11.05 9.84 -20.85
N GLN A 298 -10.14 8.89 -20.82
CA GLN A 298 -9.79 8.05 -21.95
C GLN A 298 -10.34 6.64 -21.73
N PRO A 299 -11.16 6.10 -22.66
CA PRO A 299 -11.58 4.73 -22.56
C PRO A 299 -10.40 3.76 -22.47
N TYR A 300 -10.50 2.80 -21.56
CA TYR A 300 -9.46 1.82 -21.31
C TYR A 300 -10.08 0.45 -21.08
N LEU A 301 -9.58 -0.57 -21.79
CA LEU A 301 -9.89 -1.96 -21.53
C LEU A 301 -8.86 -2.52 -20.56
N ASP A 302 -9.34 -3.01 -19.42
CA ASP A 302 -8.49 -3.54 -18.37
C ASP A 302 -7.77 -4.83 -18.76
N ARG A 303 -6.76 -5.21 -17.98
CA ARG A 303 -5.90 -6.37 -18.24
C ARG A 303 -6.65 -7.71 -18.16
N THR A 304 -7.86 -7.74 -17.59
CA THR A 304 -8.72 -8.94 -17.55
C THR A 304 -9.60 -9.08 -18.80
N GLY A 305 -9.71 -8.04 -19.63
CA GLY A 305 -10.65 -7.95 -20.74
C GLY A 305 -12.11 -7.92 -20.29
N LYS A 306 -12.39 -7.62 -19.01
CA LYS A 306 -13.76 -7.60 -18.47
C LYS A 306 -14.31 -6.18 -18.40
N TYR A 307 -13.49 -5.21 -18.04
CA TYR A 307 -13.95 -3.85 -17.72
C TYR A 307 -13.33 -2.84 -18.68
N GLY A 308 -14.18 -2.20 -19.48
CA GLY A 308 -13.79 -1.16 -20.43
C GLY A 308 -14.65 -1.20 -21.68
N ILE A 309 -14.38 -0.31 -22.63
CA ILE A 309 -14.95 -0.44 -23.98
C ILE A 309 -14.46 -1.76 -24.60
N GLY A 310 -15.40 -2.55 -25.13
CA GLY A 310 -15.11 -3.89 -25.69
C GLY A 310 -14.95 -5.00 -24.65
N GLY A 311 -15.12 -4.70 -23.35
CA GLY A 311 -15.07 -5.68 -22.27
C GLY A 311 -16.35 -6.51 -22.13
N ARG A 312 -16.22 -7.66 -21.46
CA ARG A 312 -17.35 -8.57 -21.17
C ARG A 312 -18.43 -7.98 -20.25
N ASN A 313 -18.07 -6.97 -19.44
CA ASN A 313 -18.96 -6.32 -18.48
C ASN A 313 -19.02 -4.82 -18.78
N ASN A 314 -20.22 -4.32 -19.09
CA ASN A 314 -20.60 -2.90 -19.23
C ASN A 314 -19.63 -2.01 -20.06
N PRO A 315 -20.07 -1.36 -21.14
CA PRO A 315 -19.21 -0.40 -21.85
C PRO A 315 -18.96 0.83 -20.97
N TYR A 316 -17.79 0.86 -20.32
CA TYR A 316 -17.33 2.01 -19.55
C TYR A 316 -16.82 3.10 -20.50
N THR A 317 -17.73 3.99 -20.90
CA THR A 317 -17.46 5.05 -21.89
C THR A 317 -17.18 6.42 -21.28
N LYS A 318 -17.36 6.55 -19.96
CA LYS A 318 -17.15 7.80 -19.21
C LYS A 318 -16.62 7.52 -17.81
N ILE A 319 -16.01 8.52 -17.20
CA ILE A 319 -15.66 8.51 -15.79
C ILE A 319 -16.93 8.38 -14.93
N SER A 320 -16.86 7.63 -13.83
CA SER A 320 -18.01 7.39 -12.95
C SER A 320 -18.19 8.54 -11.96
N PRO A 321 -19.41 9.09 -11.79
CA PRO A 321 -19.72 10.03 -10.72
C PRO A 321 -19.90 9.35 -9.36
N ALA A 322 -19.96 8.01 -9.30
CA ALA A 322 -20.19 7.29 -8.06
C ALA A 322 -19.08 7.59 -7.03
N SER A 323 -19.47 8.06 -5.85
CA SER A 323 -18.59 8.50 -4.77
C SER A 323 -17.67 9.68 -5.10
N ARG A 324 -17.97 10.47 -6.14
CA ARG A 324 -17.27 11.74 -6.39
C ARG A 324 -17.42 12.67 -5.18
N GLY A 325 -16.33 13.31 -4.76
CA GLY A 325 -16.29 14.19 -3.60
C GLY A 325 -16.16 13.51 -2.24
N ASN A 326 -16.29 12.18 -2.16
CA ASN A 326 -15.98 11.43 -0.94
C ASN A 326 -14.50 11.05 -0.93
N PHE A 327 -13.70 11.69 -0.06
CA PHE A 327 -12.26 11.46 0.02
C PHE A 327 -11.90 10.47 1.14
N TYR A 328 -11.21 9.39 0.77
CA TYR A 328 -10.59 8.49 1.73
C TYR A 328 -9.32 9.12 2.33
N PRO A 329 -8.91 8.73 3.56
CA PRO A 329 -7.71 9.26 4.22
C PRO A 329 -6.43 8.66 3.62
N ILE A 330 -6.22 8.87 2.33
CA ILE A 330 -5.09 8.33 1.54
C ILE A 330 -4.18 9.41 0.99
N PHE A 331 -4.58 10.69 1.05
CA PHE A 331 -3.90 11.79 0.38
C PHE A 331 -2.72 12.35 1.19
N GLU A 332 -2.75 12.24 2.53
CA GLU A 332 -1.71 12.82 3.39
C GLU A 332 -0.33 12.25 3.11
N ARG A 333 -0.25 10.94 2.88
CA ARG A 333 1.04 10.27 2.66
C ARG A 333 1.72 10.70 1.36
N PRO A 334 1.10 10.54 0.17
CA PRO A 334 1.70 11.03 -1.07
C PRO A 334 1.89 12.54 -1.04
N PHE A 335 0.95 13.33 -0.49
CA PHE A 335 1.12 14.77 -0.35
C PHE A 335 2.39 15.12 0.44
N ASN A 336 2.61 14.50 1.60
CA ASN A 336 3.81 14.75 2.39
C ASN A 336 5.08 14.25 1.67
N HIS A 337 5.03 13.10 0.99
CA HIS A 337 6.15 12.62 0.20
C HIS A 337 6.54 13.64 -0.89
N TYR A 338 5.61 14.00 -1.77
CA TYR A 338 5.93 14.87 -2.91
C TYR A 338 6.20 16.31 -2.48
N VAL A 339 5.32 16.92 -1.68
CA VAL A 339 5.40 18.35 -1.35
C VAL A 339 6.43 18.63 -0.26
N LYS A 340 6.46 17.82 0.82
CA LYS A 340 7.34 18.08 1.96
C LYS A 340 8.72 17.45 1.80
N ARG A 341 8.81 16.17 1.39
CA ARG A 341 10.12 15.51 1.21
C ARG A 341 10.78 15.93 -0.10
N ARG A 342 10.04 16.05 -1.21
CA ARG A 342 10.62 16.26 -2.55
C ARG A 342 10.43 17.65 -3.17
N ARG A 343 9.65 18.54 -2.54
CA ARG A 343 9.34 19.89 -3.05
C ARG A 343 8.69 19.89 -4.45
N ILE A 344 7.91 18.86 -4.73
CA ILE A 344 7.10 18.73 -5.96
C ILE A 344 5.67 19.17 -5.63
N GLU A 345 5.10 20.03 -6.45
CA GLU A 345 3.74 20.53 -6.25
C GLU A 345 2.67 19.44 -6.44
N ALA A 346 1.63 19.50 -5.61
CA ALA A 346 0.47 18.62 -5.68
C ALA A 346 -0.80 19.45 -5.37
N PRO A 347 -1.16 20.41 -6.25
CA PRO A 347 -2.16 21.44 -5.95
C PRO A 347 -3.54 20.89 -5.59
N TYR A 348 -4.00 19.81 -6.21
CA TYR A 348 -5.32 19.24 -5.90
C TYR A 348 -5.28 18.39 -4.63
N SER A 349 -4.23 17.58 -4.45
CA SER A 349 -4.03 16.81 -3.21
C SER A 349 -3.88 17.74 -2.00
N ALA A 350 -3.23 18.90 -2.17
CA ALA A 350 -3.12 19.92 -1.13
C ALA A 350 -4.50 20.37 -0.63
N GLN A 351 -5.40 20.71 -1.56
CA GLN A 351 -6.76 21.12 -1.23
C GLN A 351 -7.52 20.02 -0.48
N VAL A 352 -7.41 18.76 -0.93
CA VAL A 352 -8.05 17.61 -0.26
C VAL A 352 -7.55 17.45 1.18
N VAL A 353 -6.23 17.53 1.40
CA VAL A 353 -5.63 17.41 2.74
C VAL A 353 -6.06 18.55 3.66
N THR A 354 -6.28 19.75 3.13
CA THR A 354 -6.71 20.92 3.93
C THR A 354 -8.21 21.00 4.20
N LYS A 355 -9.06 20.26 3.47
CA LYS A 355 -10.53 20.36 3.54
C LYS A 355 -11.16 19.59 4.73
N LYS A 356 -10.33 19.10 5.67
CA LYS A 356 -10.77 18.19 6.74
C LYS A 356 -11.45 18.88 7.91
#